data_AF-C4Y5S9-F1
#
_entry.id   AF-C4Y5S9-F1
#
_cell.length_a   1.000
_cell.length_b   1.000
_cell.length_c   1.000
_cell.angle_alpha   90.00
_cell.angle_beta   90.00
_cell.angle_gamma   90.00
#
_symmetry.space_group_name_H-M   'P 1'
#
loop_
_entity.id
_entity.type
_entity.pdbx_description
1 polymer ?
#
loop_
_entity_poly.entity_id
_entity_poly.type
_entity_poly.pdbx_seq_one_letter_code
_entity_poly.pdbx_strand_id
1 'polypeptide(L)'
;MATNHEPPKHHKSTETGLRAPSITTPDDDCTSESLVSAIQSYLDKRLAKYHHIASDAAYIEAAQTFPDEAMSCLKQLMMCDIQKNRSLWLYSVGELVRSALVLMVYVNSIPESTTQLSSATTMMIPCFSELCLSLETLAKEWDVGTMPHSAALAERQYQYFYRTLALACEWFTKGPDLVHEKFTLCAIASRLSRDYEEQSPKAQFSTQQAEAFPALVQLARACYICAYPEIALELTSDEKGEPCASVARASSLLLHTKLEFSDLIDFCRYFGYCLVTYVASSPSIDQKVCNRADVFLSTLLGLPNLRLSHYAVMPNSLVPEPSVSDPPKRYISVREREELSLFYIVNSIFRMTFLTQFVSPSHQFRGECKFLLASLRSKVSSDLDVSASAPQSRSASIASLPVFELQASSTIPTRKSKTMSSILTEGTYKEKINIVLAFVRYFVINGAGNNTRAGDSLVDFVQIFSSALAPGENLPTMFAHDDVKYLIQKINKSDYPGKILFVEAMRKIVLLSQLLFVKHIYSTTGIRCGAQTLVQQVFQTQTPFDDILNVKALIQLNNDGQVQLYSLPRPSEEEKIEDHLRHLEQVRLLEEQC
;
A
#
# COMPACT_ATOMS: atom_id res chain seq x y z
N MET A 1 14.15 -57.96 -67.47
CA MET A 1 15.07 -56.87 -67.09
C MET A 1 14.51 -56.21 -65.86
N ALA A 2 15.05 -56.60 -64.71
CA ALA A 2 14.72 -56.06 -63.40
C ALA A 2 15.90 -55.19 -62.95
N THR A 3 15.62 -54.00 -62.44
CA THR A 3 16.60 -53.22 -61.69
C THR A 3 15.92 -52.66 -60.45
N ASN A 4 16.22 -53.32 -59.33
CA ASN A 4 16.06 -52.83 -57.97
C ASN A 4 16.89 -51.56 -57.79
N HIS A 5 16.29 -50.51 -57.22
CA HIS A 5 17.03 -49.45 -56.56
C HIS A 5 16.62 -49.43 -55.09
N GLU A 6 17.53 -49.94 -54.24
CA GLU A 6 17.55 -49.67 -52.80
C GLU A 6 17.88 -48.18 -52.55
N PRO A 7 17.25 -47.53 -51.56
CA PRO A 7 17.70 -46.24 -51.07
C PRO A 7 18.89 -46.39 -50.09
N PRO A 8 19.73 -45.35 -49.94
CA PRO A 8 21.01 -45.43 -49.26
C PRO A 8 20.87 -45.50 -47.73
N LYS A 9 21.73 -46.31 -47.12
CA LYS A 9 21.97 -46.36 -45.67
C LYS A 9 22.58 -45.04 -45.20
N HIS A 10 21.84 -44.27 -44.41
CA HIS A 10 22.40 -43.15 -43.68
C HIS A 10 23.19 -43.66 -42.46
N HIS A 11 24.43 -43.17 -42.39
CA HIS A 11 25.36 -43.30 -41.27
C HIS A 11 24.70 -42.93 -39.94
N LYS A 12 24.90 -43.79 -38.93
CA LYS A 12 24.78 -43.44 -37.52
C LYS A 12 25.86 -42.40 -37.18
N SER A 13 25.50 -41.13 -37.24
CA SER A 13 26.17 -40.08 -36.49
C SER A 13 25.75 -40.21 -35.03
N THR A 14 26.72 -40.53 -34.19
CA THR A 14 26.67 -40.47 -32.73
C THR A 14 26.36 -39.04 -32.30
N GLU A 15 25.08 -38.73 -32.14
CA GLU A 15 24.64 -37.59 -31.35
C GLU A 15 24.85 -37.94 -29.88
N THR A 16 25.99 -37.52 -29.32
CA THR A 16 26.14 -37.26 -27.89
C THR A 16 25.31 -36.03 -27.54
N GLY A 17 23.98 -36.20 -27.56
CA GLY A 17 23.05 -35.24 -26.99
C GLY A 17 23.13 -35.32 -25.48
N LEU A 18 23.56 -34.23 -24.83
CA LEU A 18 23.28 -33.98 -23.43
C LEU A 18 21.75 -34.03 -23.23
N ARG A 19 21.22 -35.20 -22.85
CA ARG A 19 19.88 -35.29 -22.28
C ARG A 19 19.91 -34.53 -20.97
N ALA A 20 19.22 -33.38 -20.93
CA ALA A 20 18.85 -32.76 -19.68
C ALA A 20 18.07 -33.80 -18.84
N PRO A 21 18.37 -33.98 -17.55
CA PRO A 21 17.64 -34.92 -16.71
C PRO A 21 16.19 -34.47 -16.63
N SER A 22 15.28 -35.30 -17.16
CA SER A 22 13.84 -35.10 -17.02
C SER A 22 13.46 -35.29 -15.55
N ILE A 23 12.74 -34.34 -14.98
CA ILE A 23 12.05 -34.51 -13.69
C ILE A 23 10.87 -35.45 -13.94
N THR A 24 11.14 -36.75 -14.07
CA THR A 24 10.10 -37.76 -14.04
C THR A 24 9.90 -38.19 -12.60
N THR A 25 8.65 -38.27 -12.17
CA THR A 25 8.25 -38.94 -10.93
C THR A 25 8.98 -40.28 -10.83
N PRO A 26 9.72 -40.56 -9.75
CA PRO A 26 10.43 -41.81 -9.57
C PRO A 26 9.43 -42.97 -9.43
N ASP A 27 9.90 -44.18 -9.73
CA ASP A 27 9.16 -45.45 -9.65
C ASP A 27 8.34 -45.57 -8.34
N ASP A 28 7.22 -46.32 -8.42
CA ASP A 28 6.15 -46.47 -7.41
C ASP A 28 6.59 -46.81 -5.95
N ASP A 29 7.88 -47.09 -5.71
CA ASP A 29 8.46 -47.39 -4.39
C ASP A 29 9.13 -46.19 -3.70
N CYS A 30 9.05 -44.99 -4.26
CA CYS A 30 9.70 -43.80 -3.70
C CYS A 30 8.83 -43.12 -2.62
N THR A 31 9.34 -43.01 -1.39
CA THR A 31 8.67 -42.24 -0.32
C THR A 31 8.46 -40.77 -0.73
N SER A 32 7.37 -40.13 -0.29
CA SER A 32 7.10 -38.72 -0.62
C SER A 32 8.22 -37.77 -0.17
N GLU A 33 8.99 -38.13 0.86
CA GLU A 33 10.14 -37.36 1.35
C GLU A 33 11.36 -37.45 0.43
N SER A 34 11.68 -38.64 -0.11
CA SER A 34 12.77 -38.80 -1.07
C SER A 34 12.51 -38.03 -2.36
N LEU A 35 11.24 -37.93 -2.80
CA LEU A 35 10.84 -37.09 -3.93
C LEU A 35 11.08 -35.59 -3.63
N VAL A 36 10.65 -35.10 -2.47
CA VAL A 36 10.87 -33.69 -2.07
C VAL A 36 12.38 -33.37 -2.01
N SER A 37 13.19 -34.27 -1.44
CA SER A 37 14.64 -34.09 -1.40
C SER A 37 15.27 -34.09 -2.79
N ALA A 38 14.78 -34.90 -3.72
CA ALA A 38 15.27 -34.91 -5.09
C ALA A 38 14.93 -33.62 -5.84
N ILE A 39 13.71 -33.10 -5.66
CA ILE A 39 13.27 -31.81 -6.22
C ILE A 39 14.15 -30.69 -5.68
N GLN A 40 14.35 -30.61 -4.36
CA GLN A 40 15.19 -29.60 -3.74
C GLN A 40 16.63 -29.68 -4.24
N SER A 41 17.23 -30.87 -4.31
CA SER A 41 18.59 -31.04 -4.84
C SER A 41 18.71 -30.58 -6.30
N TYR A 42 17.69 -30.83 -7.13
CA TYR A 42 17.65 -30.35 -8.51
C TYR A 42 17.55 -28.82 -8.58
N LEU A 43 16.64 -28.22 -7.81
CA LEU A 43 16.44 -26.78 -7.76
C LEU A 43 17.69 -26.07 -7.22
N ASP A 44 18.32 -26.58 -6.16
CA ASP A 44 19.56 -26.03 -5.61
C ASP A 44 20.68 -26.03 -6.66
N LYS A 45 20.86 -27.14 -7.40
CA LYS A 45 21.88 -27.21 -8.46
C LYS A 45 21.70 -26.15 -9.55
N ARG A 46 20.46 -25.75 -9.84
CA ARG A 46 20.14 -24.79 -10.91
C ARG A 46 20.02 -23.35 -10.43
N LEU A 47 19.39 -23.15 -9.29
CA LEU A 47 18.94 -21.84 -8.80
C LEU A 47 19.79 -21.30 -7.66
N ALA A 48 20.65 -22.10 -7.01
CA ALA A 48 21.46 -21.64 -5.88
C ALA A 48 22.31 -20.40 -6.15
N LYS A 49 22.79 -20.27 -7.40
CA LYS A 49 23.56 -19.12 -7.87
C LYS A 49 22.79 -17.79 -7.82
N TYR A 50 21.46 -17.82 -7.76
CA TYR A 50 20.61 -16.62 -7.67
C TYR A 50 20.25 -16.24 -6.23
N HIS A 51 20.54 -17.09 -5.25
CA HIS A 51 20.15 -16.86 -3.85
C HIS A 51 21.01 -15.83 -3.13
N HIS A 52 22.15 -15.45 -3.72
CA HIS A 52 23.06 -14.46 -3.16
C HIS A 52 23.75 -13.69 -4.28
N ILE A 53 23.45 -12.40 -4.40
CA ILE A 53 24.06 -11.50 -5.38
C ILE A 53 24.93 -10.49 -4.64
N ALA A 54 26.23 -10.50 -4.93
CA ALA A 54 27.23 -9.72 -4.20
C ALA A 54 27.76 -8.50 -4.97
N SER A 55 27.50 -8.41 -6.28
CA SER A 55 28.07 -7.37 -7.15
C SER A 55 27.22 -7.15 -8.40
N ASP A 56 27.42 -5.99 -9.03
CA ASP A 56 26.67 -5.60 -10.23
C ASP A 56 26.95 -6.56 -11.41
N ALA A 57 28.19 -7.02 -11.53
CA ALA A 57 28.56 -8.01 -12.54
C ALA A 57 27.82 -9.34 -12.31
N ALA A 58 27.76 -9.81 -11.06
CA ALA A 58 27.02 -11.01 -10.69
C ALA A 58 25.51 -10.83 -10.94
N TYR A 59 24.96 -9.64 -10.69
CA TYR A 59 23.57 -9.34 -11.01
C TYR A 59 23.30 -9.38 -12.52
N ILE A 60 24.15 -8.76 -13.34
CA ILE A 60 23.97 -8.71 -14.80
C ILE A 60 24.04 -10.13 -15.37
N GLU A 61 25.01 -10.93 -14.97
CA GLU A 61 25.11 -12.34 -15.37
C GLU A 61 23.88 -13.15 -14.91
N ALA A 62 23.44 -12.94 -13.67
CA ALA A 62 22.25 -13.58 -13.15
C ALA A 62 20.99 -13.20 -13.94
N ALA A 63 20.80 -11.91 -14.23
CA ALA A 63 19.66 -11.40 -14.99
C ALA A 63 19.64 -11.87 -16.45
N GLN A 64 20.81 -12.14 -17.04
CA GLN A 64 20.92 -12.71 -18.39
C GLN A 64 20.60 -14.21 -18.43
N THR A 65 20.98 -14.95 -17.39
CA THR A 65 20.84 -16.43 -17.37
C THR A 65 19.56 -16.92 -16.69
N PHE A 66 19.03 -16.16 -15.73
CA PHE A 66 17.84 -16.52 -14.96
C PHE A 66 16.61 -16.79 -15.84
N PRO A 67 16.29 -15.97 -16.87
CA PRO A 67 15.14 -16.22 -17.73
C PRO A 67 15.14 -17.61 -18.35
N ASP A 68 16.29 -18.10 -18.84
CA ASP A 68 16.36 -19.41 -19.49
C ASP A 68 16.18 -20.56 -18.49
N GLU A 69 16.82 -20.48 -17.32
CA GLU A 69 16.69 -21.49 -16.26
C GLU A 69 15.27 -21.52 -15.68
N ALA A 70 14.69 -20.35 -15.44
CA ALA A 70 13.34 -20.19 -14.93
C ALA A 70 12.31 -20.71 -15.96
N MET A 71 12.40 -20.29 -17.22
CA MET A 71 11.51 -20.77 -18.27
C MET A 71 11.65 -22.27 -18.53
N SER A 72 12.86 -22.84 -18.38
CA SER A 72 13.05 -24.29 -18.43
C SER A 72 12.28 -25.00 -17.32
N CYS A 73 12.27 -24.46 -16.11
CA CYS A 73 11.53 -25.04 -14.98
C CYS A 73 10.02 -24.84 -15.17
N LEU A 74 9.57 -23.64 -15.53
CA LEU A 74 8.16 -23.32 -15.75
C LEU A 74 7.55 -24.17 -16.87
N LYS A 75 8.25 -24.36 -18.01
CA LYS A 75 7.78 -25.24 -19.08
C LYS A 75 7.60 -26.69 -18.61
N GLN A 76 8.47 -27.19 -17.75
CA GLN A 76 8.30 -28.52 -17.16
C GLN A 76 7.07 -28.58 -16.26
N LEU A 77 6.85 -27.55 -15.43
CA LEU A 77 5.67 -27.44 -14.58
C LEU A 77 4.37 -27.41 -15.39
N MET A 78 4.31 -26.61 -16.45
CA MET A 78 3.12 -26.47 -17.30
C MET A 78 2.70 -27.77 -17.99
N MET A 79 3.61 -28.74 -18.12
CA MET A 79 3.31 -30.07 -18.66
C MET A 79 2.83 -31.06 -17.58
N CYS A 80 2.87 -30.66 -16.31
CA CYS A 80 2.52 -31.50 -15.17
C CYS A 80 1.19 -31.03 -14.55
N ASP A 81 0.27 -31.97 -14.32
CA ASP A 81 -0.95 -31.72 -13.54
C ASP A 81 -0.57 -31.34 -12.09
N ILE A 82 -1.06 -30.19 -11.62
CA ILE A 82 -0.74 -29.64 -10.29
C ILE A 82 -1.26 -30.53 -9.16
N GLN A 83 -2.40 -31.19 -9.34
CA GLN A 83 -3.01 -32.03 -8.31
C GLN A 83 -2.16 -33.30 -8.10
N LYS A 84 -1.59 -33.82 -9.18
CA LYS A 84 -0.70 -35.00 -9.15
C LYS A 84 0.74 -34.65 -8.75
N ASN A 85 1.21 -33.44 -9.02
CA ASN A 85 2.61 -33.03 -8.86
C ASN A 85 2.79 -31.85 -7.89
N ARG A 86 2.02 -31.82 -6.80
CA ARG A 86 1.97 -30.69 -5.85
C ARG A 86 3.32 -30.25 -5.32
N SER A 87 4.11 -31.19 -4.80
CA SER A 87 5.45 -30.88 -4.27
C SER A 87 6.31 -30.23 -5.36
N LEU A 88 6.27 -30.75 -6.58
CA LEU A 88 7.05 -30.21 -7.69
C LEU A 88 6.64 -28.78 -8.01
N TRP A 89 5.34 -28.51 -8.15
CA TRP A 89 4.80 -27.17 -8.36
C TRP A 89 5.17 -26.22 -7.21
N LEU A 90 4.90 -26.63 -5.97
CA LEU A 90 5.12 -25.83 -4.79
C LEU A 90 6.59 -25.41 -4.63
N TYR A 91 7.50 -26.38 -4.60
CA TYR A 91 8.92 -26.09 -4.40
C TYR A 91 9.54 -25.36 -5.60
N SER A 92 9.16 -25.71 -6.84
CA SER A 92 9.72 -25.05 -8.02
C SER A 92 9.27 -23.60 -8.12
N VAL A 93 7.97 -23.31 -7.95
CA VAL A 93 7.46 -21.93 -7.96
C VAL A 93 8.04 -21.16 -6.77
N GLY A 94 8.11 -21.75 -5.58
CA GLY A 94 8.68 -21.13 -4.39
C GLY A 94 10.14 -20.69 -4.57
N GLU A 95 10.99 -21.57 -5.10
CA GLU A 95 12.41 -21.23 -5.34
C GLU A 95 12.59 -20.22 -6.48
N LEU A 96 11.76 -20.26 -7.52
CA LEU A 96 11.78 -19.24 -8.58
C LEU A 96 11.38 -17.86 -8.07
N VAL A 97 10.33 -17.78 -7.25
CA VAL A 97 9.90 -16.53 -6.61
C VAL A 97 10.98 -16.01 -5.68
N ARG A 98 11.59 -16.87 -4.88
CA ARG A 98 12.68 -16.48 -3.99
C ARG A 98 13.88 -15.93 -4.77
N SER A 99 14.25 -16.58 -5.87
CA SER A 99 15.32 -16.13 -6.76
C SER A 99 14.99 -14.76 -7.37
N ALA A 100 13.76 -14.59 -7.88
CA ALA A 100 13.28 -13.33 -8.43
C ALA A 100 13.29 -12.21 -7.37
N LEU A 101 12.85 -12.50 -6.14
CA LEU A 101 12.89 -11.56 -5.03
C LEU A 101 14.32 -11.13 -4.71
N VAL A 102 15.27 -12.05 -4.59
CA VAL A 102 16.68 -11.71 -4.28
C VAL A 102 17.26 -10.79 -5.36
N LEU A 103 17.01 -11.08 -6.64
CA LEU A 103 17.42 -10.24 -7.75
C LEU A 103 16.82 -8.83 -7.62
N MET A 104 15.53 -8.73 -7.31
CA MET A 104 14.85 -7.43 -7.17
C MET A 104 15.29 -6.66 -5.91
N VAL A 105 15.58 -7.35 -4.80
CA VAL A 105 16.13 -6.71 -3.60
C VAL A 105 17.51 -6.12 -3.90
N TYR A 106 18.36 -6.85 -4.63
CA TYR A 106 19.67 -6.36 -5.03
C TYR A 106 19.58 -5.08 -5.86
N VAL A 107 18.82 -5.10 -6.98
CA VAL A 107 18.77 -3.93 -7.88
C VAL A 107 18.17 -2.69 -7.22
N ASN A 108 17.20 -2.86 -6.30
CA ASN A 108 16.61 -1.76 -5.55
C ASN A 108 17.51 -1.22 -4.42
N SER A 109 18.53 -1.97 -4.02
CA SER A 109 19.50 -1.51 -3.02
C SER A 109 20.52 -0.51 -3.59
N ILE A 110 20.61 -0.42 -4.91
CA ILE A 110 21.55 0.45 -5.63
C ILE A 110 20.90 1.83 -5.83
N PRO A 111 21.44 2.91 -5.23
CA PRO A 111 20.84 4.24 -5.31
C PRO A 111 20.84 4.84 -6.73
N GLU A 112 21.84 4.49 -7.54
CA GLU A 112 22.00 4.97 -8.91
C GLU A 112 22.12 3.76 -9.85
N SER A 113 21.00 3.28 -10.39
CA SER A 113 21.01 2.18 -11.34
C SER A 113 21.70 2.62 -12.63
N THR A 114 22.78 1.93 -13.02
CA THR A 114 23.40 2.14 -14.33
C THR A 114 22.45 1.71 -15.45
N THR A 115 22.63 2.26 -16.66
CA THR A 115 21.86 1.86 -17.85
C THR A 115 21.96 0.35 -18.14
N GLN A 116 23.10 -0.26 -17.78
CA GLN A 116 23.32 -1.70 -17.90
C GLN A 116 22.46 -2.51 -16.93
N LEU A 117 22.36 -2.09 -15.66
CA LEU A 117 21.50 -2.74 -14.66
C LEU A 117 20.01 -2.63 -15.05
N SER A 118 19.58 -1.46 -15.55
CA SER A 118 18.21 -1.25 -16.03
C SER A 118 17.88 -2.14 -17.24
N SER A 119 18.79 -2.21 -18.22
CA SER A 119 18.64 -3.10 -19.38
C SER A 119 18.57 -4.57 -18.97
N ALA A 120 19.48 -5.03 -18.10
CA ALA A 120 19.48 -6.39 -17.59
C ALA A 120 18.18 -6.73 -16.84
N THR A 121 17.66 -5.80 -16.04
CA THR A 121 16.37 -5.96 -15.34
C THR A 121 15.20 -6.10 -16.32
N THR A 122 15.22 -5.31 -17.39
CA THR A 122 14.18 -5.33 -18.43
C THR A 122 14.10 -6.69 -19.13
N MET A 123 15.24 -7.37 -19.32
CA MET A 123 15.28 -8.71 -19.93
C MET A 123 14.54 -9.78 -19.11
N MET A 124 14.41 -9.59 -17.79
CA MET A 124 13.71 -10.55 -16.93
C MET A 124 12.18 -10.39 -16.93
N ILE A 125 11.64 -9.25 -17.38
CA ILE A 125 10.21 -8.92 -17.30
C ILE A 125 9.30 -9.98 -17.96
N PRO A 126 9.61 -10.51 -19.17
CA PRO A 126 8.78 -11.55 -19.77
C PRO A 126 8.73 -12.82 -18.92
N CYS A 127 9.87 -13.26 -18.39
CA CYS A 127 9.95 -14.42 -17.51
C CYS A 127 9.20 -14.19 -16.19
N PHE A 128 9.28 -12.98 -15.62
CA PHE A 128 8.53 -12.61 -14.43
C PHE A 128 7.02 -12.64 -14.67
N SER A 129 6.56 -12.27 -15.87
CA SER A 129 5.15 -12.35 -16.24
C SER A 129 4.64 -13.80 -16.28
N GLU A 130 5.44 -14.73 -16.81
CA GLU A 130 5.13 -16.17 -16.79
C GLU A 130 5.17 -16.78 -15.38
N LEU A 131 6.09 -16.31 -14.53
CA LEU A 131 6.14 -16.70 -13.13
C LEU A 131 4.88 -16.22 -12.37
N CYS A 132 4.36 -15.03 -12.69
CA CYS A 132 3.08 -14.54 -12.14
C CYS A 132 1.92 -15.45 -12.51
N LEU A 133 1.81 -15.86 -13.78
CA LEU A 133 0.77 -16.79 -14.22
C LEU A 133 0.86 -18.13 -13.51
N SER A 134 2.08 -18.64 -13.31
CA SER A 134 2.30 -19.89 -12.59
C SER A 134 1.93 -19.78 -11.10
N LEU A 135 2.20 -18.64 -10.48
CA LEU A 135 1.76 -18.32 -9.12
C LEU A 135 0.24 -18.20 -9.02
N GLU A 136 -0.40 -17.56 -9.99
CA GLU A 136 -1.86 -17.42 -10.06
C GLU A 136 -2.52 -18.80 -10.12
N THR A 137 -2.03 -19.68 -11.00
CA THR A 137 -2.48 -21.08 -11.09
C THR A 137 -2.27 -21.82 -9.77
N LEU A 138 -1.08 -21.70 -9.17
CA LEU A 138 -0.79 -22.31 -7.87
C LEU A 138 -1.78 -21.83 -6.79
N ALA A 139 -2.04 -20.53 -6.68
CA ALA A 139 -2.95 -19.97 -5.68
C ALA A 139 -4.41 -20.42 -5.88
N LYS A 140 -4.87 -20.54 -7.13
CA LYS A 140 -6.25 -20.97 -7.45
C LYS A 140 -6.45 -22.46 -7.20
N GLU A 141 -5.54 -23.28 -7.71
CA GLU A 141 -5.72 -24.73 -7.82
C GLU A 141 -5.17 -25.51 -6.61
N TRP A 142 -4.34 -24.90 -5.76
CA TRP A 142 -3.88 -25.56 -4.53
C TRP A 142 -5.07 -25.89 -3.62
N ASP A 143 -5.32 -27.18 -3.42
CA ASP A 143 -6.39 -27.67 -2.54
C ASP A 143 -5.80 -28.34 -1.28
N VAL A 144 -6.24 -27.82 -0.14
CA VAL A 144 -5.86 -28.20 1.22
C VAL A 144 -6.50 -29.54 1.60
N GLY A 145 -7.69 -29.87 1.08
CA GLY A 145 -8.47 -31.04 1.46
C GLY A 145 -7.93 -32.40 0.98
N THR A 146 -6.90 -32.38 0.16
CA THR A 146 -6.40 -33.52 -0.63
C THR A 146 -4.93 -33.84 -0.33
N MET A 147 -4.44 -33.36 0.82
CA MET A 147 -3.05 -33.52 1.29
C MET A 147 -2.68 -34.96 1.67
N PRO A 148 -1.38 -35.32 1.63
CA PRO A 148 -0.91 -36.67 1.94
C PRO A 148 -1.27 -37.11 3.36
N HIS A 149 -1.42 -38.43 3.57
CA HIS A 149 -1.82 -39.03 4.85
C HIS A 149 -0.84 -38.78 6.02
N SER A 150 0.40 -38.34 5.75
CA SER A 150 1.37 -37.97 6.78
C SER A 150 1.16 -36.54 7.24
N ALA A 151 0.73 -36.36 8.49
CA ALA A 151 0.47 -35.06 9.10
C ALA A 151 1.69 -34.12 9.06
N ALA A 152 2.91 -34.64 9.26
CA ALA A 152 4.13 -33.82 9.28
C ALA A 152 4.53 -33.28 7.89
N LEU A 153 4.35 -34.10 6.84
CA LEU A 153 4.63 -33.66 5.48
C LEU A 153 3.60 -32.63 5.00
N ALA A 154 2.33 -32.84 5.35
CA ALA A 154 1.27 -31.88 5.07
C ALA A 154 1.55 -30.53 5.75
N GLU A 155 1.89 -30.52 7.05
CA GLU A 155 2.28 -29.30 7.78
C GLU A 155 3.43 -28.56 7.11
N ARG A 156 4.50 -29.27 6.72
CA ARG A 156 5.65 -28.65 6.02
C ARG A 156 5.26 -28.04 4.68
N GLN A 157 4.37 -28.70 3.93
CA GLN A 157 3.88 -28.18 2.66
C GLN A 157 2.99 -26.94 2.86
N TYR A 158 2.16 -26.90 3.90
CA TYR A 158 1.39 -25.68 4.25
C TYR A 158 2.29 -24.50 4.59
N GLN A 159 3.26 -24.71 5.47
CA GLN A 159 4.23 -23.68 5.83
C GLN A 159 4.96 -23.14 4.61
N TYR A 160 5.41 -24.03 3.72
CA TYR A 160 6.12 -23.63 2.51
C TYR A 160 5.18 -22.93 1.50
N PHE A 161 3.92 -23.32 1.41
CA PHE A 161 2.91 -22.66 0.58
C PHE A 161 2.66 -21.22 1.03
N TYR A 162 2.31 -20.99 2.30
CA TYR A 162 2.09 -19.63 2.78
C TYR A 162 3.36 -18.78 2.74
N ARG A 163 4.53 -19.38 2.99
CA ARG A 163 5.81 -18.71 2.77
C ARG A 163 6.01 -18.30 1.31
N THR A 164 5.65 -19.16 0.36
CA THR A 164 5.72 -18.85 -1.08
C THR A 164 4.80 -17.69 -1.44
N LEU A 165 3.57 -17.67 -0.92
CA LEU A 165 2.64 -16.55 -1.14
C LEU A 165 3.17 -15.24 -0.52
N ALA A 166 3.73 -15.30 0.69
CA ALA A 166 4.33 -14.14 1.35
C ALA A 166 5.52 -13.59 0.55
N LEU A 167 6.43 -14.46 0.09
CA LEU A 167 7.57 -14.08 -0.75
C LEU A 167 7.12 -13.52 -2.10
N ALA A 168 6.05 -14.05 -2.70
CA ALA A 168 5.49 -13.52 -3.94
C ALA A 168 4.94 -12.10 -3.73
N CYS A 169 4.21 -11.87 -2.64
CA CYS A 169 3.72 -10.54 -2.27
C CYS A 169 4.88 -9.57 -2.01
N GLU A 170 5.91 -9.99 -1.28
CA GLU A 170 7.11 -9.18 -1.07
C GLU A 170 7.80 -8.86 -2.39
N TRP A 171 7.91 -9.84 -3.29
CA TRP A 171 8.45 -9.67 -4.63
C TRP A 171 7.68 -8.61 -5.41
N PHE A 172 6.35 -8.60 -5.38
CA PHE A 172 5.54 -7.55 -5.98
C PHE A 172 5.85 -6.15 -5.40
N THR A 173 6.19 -6.03 -4.11
CA THR A 173 6.59 -4.71 -3.55
C THR A 173 7.94 -4.20 -4.06
N LYS A 174 8.79 -5.08 -4.61
CA LYS A 174 10.16 -4.79 -5.05
C LYS A 174 10.35 -4.91 -6.57
N GLY A 175 9.50 -5.66 -7.25
CA GLY A 175 9.67 -5.98 -8.67
C GLY A 175 9.37 -4.81 -9.60
N PRO A 176 9.53 -4.97 -10.92
CA PRO A 176 8.98 -4.06 -11.92
C PRO A 176 7.46 -4.23 -12.02
N ASP A 177 6.72 -3.26 -12.56
CA ASP A 177 5.29 -3.44 -12.84
C ASP A 177 5.03 -4.59 -13.82
N LEU A 178 4.19 -5.56 -13.45
CA LEU A 178 3.91 -6.77 -14.24
C LEU A 178 2.44 -6.80 -14.72
N VAL A 179 2.21 -7.30 -15.93
CA VAL A 179 0.88 -7.32 -16.58
C VAL A 179 -0.15 -8.15 -15.79
N HIS A 180 0.26 -9.27 -15.21
CA HIS A 180 -0.61 -10.21 -14.50
C HIS A 180 -0.60 -10.03 -12.97
N GLU A 181 0.05 -8.98 -12.47
CA GLU A 181 0.21 -8.75 -11.03
C GLU A 181 -1.13 -8.65 -10.30
N LYS A 182 -2.05 -7.82 -10.80
CA LYS A 182 -3.36 -7.63 -10.17
C LYS A 182 -4.14 -8.94 -10.08
N PHE A 183 -4.17 -9.73 -11.15
CA PHE A 183 -4.87 -11.03 -11.18
C PHE A 183 -4.25 -12.03 -10.20
N THR A 184 -2.92 -12.05 -10.11
CA THR A 184 -2.19 -12.89 -9.16
C THR A 184 -2.51 -12.49 -7.72
N LEU A 185 -2.46 -11.20 -7.38
CA LEU A 185 -2.83 -10.71 -6.04
C LEU A 185 -4.29 -11.02 -5.69
N CYS A 186 -5.23 -10.92 -6.65
CA CYS A 186 -6.62 -11.34 -6.45
C CYS A 186 -6.73 -12.85 -6.17
N ALA A 187 -5.97 -13.68 -6.87
CA ALA A 187 -5.96 -15.12 -6.65
C ALA A 187 -5.41 -15.49 -5.26
N ILE A 188 -4.33 -14.82 -4.83
CA ILE A 188 -3.76 -14.97 -3.47
C ILE A 188 -4.78 -14.53 -2.43
N ALA A 189 -5.43 -13.38 -2.60
CA ALA A 189 -6.48 -12.89 -1.71
C ALA A 189 -7.65 -13.88 -1.59
N SER A 190 -8.12 -14.40 -2.72
CA SER A 190 -9.20 -15.39 -2.77
C SER A 190 -8.83 -16.69 -2.05
N ARG A 191 -7.57 -17.16 -2.19
CA ARG A 191 -7.08 -18.32 -1.44
C ARG A 191 -7.07 -18.06 0.05
N LEU A 192 -6.49 -16.94 0.49
CA LEU A 192 -6.42 -16.58 1.91
C LEU A 192 -7.83 -16.40 2.50
N SER A 193 -8.76 -15.75 1.80
CA SER A 193 -10.15 -15.62 2.28
C SER A 193 -10.79 -16.99 2.49
N ARG A 194 -10.69 -17.88 1.50
CA ARG A 194 -11.22 -19.26 1.59
C ARG A 194 -10.60 -20.04 2.77
N ASP A 195 -9.29 -19.95 2.96
CA ASP A 195 -8.60 -20.61 4.07
C ASP A 195 -9.09 -20.14 5.44
N TYR A 196 -9.31 -18.84 5.59
CA TYR A 196 -9.81 -18.27 6.83
C TYR A 196 -11.30 -18.57 7.06
N GLU A 197 -12.12 -18.61 6.00
CA GLU A 197 -13.55 -18.98 6.06
C GLU A 197 -13.75 -20.45 6.45
N GLU A 198 -13.03 -21.37 5.82
CA GLU A 198 -13.12 -22.82 6.08
C GLU A 198 -12.75 -23.19 7.53
N GLN A 199 -11.97 -22.35 8.21
CA GLN A 199 -11.43 -22.59 9.55
C GLN A 199 -12.22 -21.89 10.68
N SER A 200 -13.16 -21.00 10.35
CA SER A 200 -13.92 -20.15 11.28
C SER A 200 -14.85 -20.87 12.31
N PRO A 201 -15.46 -22.05 12.06
CA PRO A 201 -16.44 -22.60 13.01
C PRO A 201 -15.88 -23.49 14.14
N LYS A 202 -14.55 -23.69 14.26
CA LYS A 202 -13.96 -24.51 15.34
C LYS A 202 -13.12 -23.63 16.26
N ALA A 203 -13.58 -23.47 17.50
CA ALA A 203 -13.13 -22.51 18.51
C ALA A 203 -11.68 -22.65 19.06
N GLN A 204 -10.73 -23.07 18.23
CA GLN A 204 -9.30 -22.97 18.49
C GLN A 204 -8.63 -22.45 17.21
N PHE A 205 -8.04 -21.26 17.28
CA PHE A 205 -7.22 -20.72 16.19
C PHE A 205 -6.24 -21.80 15.75
N SER A 206 -6.30 -22.17 14.48
CA SER A 206 -5.52 -23.29 13.97
C SER A 206 -4.08 -22.82 13.77
N THR A 207 -3.11 -23.72 13.94
CA THR A 207 -1.70 -23.47 13.56
C THR A 207 -1.57 -22.97 12.12
N GLN A 208 -2.51 -23.33 11.24
CA GLN A 208 -2.54 -22.91 9.84
C GLN A 208 -2.90 -21.43 9.66
N GLN A 209 -3.78 -20.85 10.50
CA GLN A 209 -4.07 -19.41 10.44
C GLN A 209 -2.85 -18.58 10.84
N ALA A 210 -2.12 -19.02 11.86
CA ALA A 210 -0.87 -18.39 12.27
C ALA A 210 0.19 -18.47 11.15
N GLU A 211 0.25 -19.56 10.39
CA GLU A 211 1.15 -19.71 9.24
C GLU A 211 0.74 -18.87 8.03
N ALA A 212 -0.57 -18.66 7.83
CA ALA A 212 -1.10 -17.83 6.75
C ALA A 212 -1.01 -16.32 7.04
N PHE A 213 -0.92 -15.93 8.31
CA PHE A 213 -0.94 -14.52 8.72
C PHE A 213 0.18 -13.67 8.07
N PRO A 214 1.45 -14.09 8.03
CA PRO A 214 2.49 -13.32 7.33
C PRO A 214 2.19 -13.11 5.85
N ALA A 215 1.58 -14.09 5.17
CA ALA A 215 1.16 -13.93 3.77
C ALA A 215 0.06 -12.88 3.63
N LEU A 216 -0.90 -12.83 4.58
CA LEU A 216 -1.93 -11.80 4.63
C LEU A 216 -1.36 -10.40 4.84
N VAL A 217 -0.36 -10.26 5.71
CA VAL A 217 0.35 -8.98 5.94
C VAL A 217 1.09 -8.52 4.70
N GLN A 218 1.87 -9.41 4.06
CA GLN A 218 2.59 -9.08 2.83
C GLN A 218 1.63 -8.78 1.67
N LEU A 219 0.48 -9.46 1.59
CA LEU A 219 -0.55 -9.17 0.61
C LEU A 219 -1.08 -7.74 0.78
N ALA A 220 -1.44 -7.32 2.00
CA ALA A 220 -1.90 -5.96 2.27
C ALA A 220 -0.85 -4.92 1.86
N ARG A 221 0.43 -5.19 2.16
CA ARG A 221 1.56 -4.36 1.74
C ARG A 221 1.69 -4.28 0.23
N ALA A 222 1.56 -5.41 -0.47
CA ALA A 222 1.59 -5.46 -1.93
C ALA A 222 0.43 -4.67 -2.53
N CYS A 223 -0.81 -4.86 -2.04
CA CYS A 223 -1.97 -4.08 -2.45
C CYS A 223 -1.74 -2.57 -2.29
N TYR A 224 -1.10 -2.16 -1.20
CA TYR A 224 -0.76 -0.75 -0.95
C TYR A 224 0.27 -0.22 -1.96
N ILE A 225 1.43 -0.88 -2.08
CA ILE A 225 2.54 -0.43 -2.93
C ILE A 225 2.19 -0.51 -4.42
N CYS A 226 1.43 -1.51 -4.83
CA CYS A 226 1.01 -1.70 -6.23
C CYS A 226 -0.25 -0.88 -6.59
N ALA A 227 -0.84 -0.18 -5.62
CA ALA A 227 -2.06 0.61 -5.76
C ALA A 227 -3.30 -0.21 -6.23
N TYR A 228 -3.52 -1.37 -5.61
CA TYR A 228 -4.71 -2.20 -5.75
C TYR A 228 -5.48 -2.32 -4.42
N PRO A 229 -5.93 -1.19 -3.82
CA PRO A 229 -6.57 -1.19 -2.51
C PRO A 229 -7.91 -1.95 -2.46
N GLU A 230 -8.57 -2.14 -3.60
CA GLU A 230 -9.82 -2.90 -3.73
C GLU A 230 -9.67 -4.37 -3.29
N ILE A 231 -8.51 -4.98 -3.49
CA ILE A 231 -8.24 -6.37 -3.09
C ILE A 231 -8.21 -6.48 -1.56
N ALA A 232 -7.59 -5.50 -0.89
CA ALA A 232 -7.56 -5.45 0.57
C ALA A 232 -8.95 -5.13 1.15
N LEU A 233 -9.76 -4.32 0.46
CA LEU A 233 -11.14 -4.04 0.88
C LEU A 233 -11.98 -5.32 0.95
N GLU A 234 -11.89 -6.19 -0.05
CA GLU A 234 -12.62 -7.48 -0.09
C GLU A 234 -12.32 -8.34 1.15
N LEU A 235 -11.04 -8.40 1.57
CA LEU A 235 -10.60 -9.16 2.74
C LEU A 235 -11.11 -8.61 4.09
N THR A 236 -11.52 -7.34 4.12
CA THR A 236 -12.07 -6.66 5.31
C THR A 236 -13.60 -6.59 5.30
N SER A 237 -14.25 -7.21 4.31
CA SER A 237 -15.71 -7.22 4.17
C SER A 237 -16.35 -8.24 5.10
N ASP A 238 -17.39 -7.82 5.82
CA ASP A 238 -18.18 -8.64 6.73
C ASP A 238 -19.46 -9.21 6.09
N GLU A 239 -19.67 -8.98 4.79
CA GLU A 239 -20.88 -9.40 4.06
C GLU A 239 -21.17 -10.92 4.14
N LYS A 240 -20.14 -11.74 4.35
CA LYS A 240 -20.22 -13.20 4.43
C LYS A 240 -19.99 -13.77 5.85
N GLY A 241 -19.89 -12.91 6.86
CA GLY A 241 -19.56 -13.30 8.24
C GLY A 241 -18.38 -12.51 8.79
N GLU A 242 -17.60 -13.11 9.69
CA GLU A 242 -16.45 -12.42 10.27
C GLU A 242 -15.31 -12.25 9.22
N PRO A 243 -14.87 -11.00 8.95
CA PRO A 243 -13.93 -10.71 7.86
C PRO A 243 -12.59 -11.43 8.04
N CYS A 244 -12.00 -11.87 6.92
CA CYS A 244 -10.67 -12.48 6.87
C CYS A 244 -9.63 -11.62 7.61
N ALA A 245 -9.58 -10.33 7.28
CA ALA A 245 -8.73 -9.33 7.91
C ALA A 245 -9.53 -8.46 8.89
N SER A 246 -9.41 -8.77 10.18
CA SER A 246 -9.96 -7.97 11.28
C SER A 246 -8.91 -7.77 12.38
N VAL A 247 -8.94 -6.61 13.06
CA VAL A 247 -8.02 -6.35 14.19
C VAL A 247 -8.26 -7.35 15.32
N ALA A 248 -9.52 -7.69 15.62
CA ALA A 248 -9.86 -8.66 16.65
C ALA A 248 -9.21 -10.03 16.38
N ARG A 249 -9.26 -10.48 15.11
CA ARG A 249 -8.65 -11.74 14.68
C ARG A 249 -7.14 -11.68 14.63
N ALA A 250 -6.54 -10.56 14.21
CA ALA A 250 -5.09 -10.40 14.25
C ALA A 250 -4.56 -10.44 15.69
N SER A 251 -5.23 -9.76 16.62
CA SER A 251 -4.85 -9.75 18.04
C SER A 251 -4.94 -11.13 18.69
N SER A 252 -5.92 -11.96 18.32
CA SER A 252 -6.03 -13.32 18.84
C SER A 252 -4.94 -14.25 18.28
N LEU A 253 -4.47 -14.02 17.06
CA LEU A 253 -3.37 -14.79 16.45
C LEU A 253 -2.02 -14.49 17.12
N LEU A 254 -1.80 -13.28 17.63
CA LEU A 254 -0.56 -12.91 18.34
C LEU A 254 -0.30 -13.71 19.62
N LEU A 255 -1.33 -14.37 20.17
CA LEU A 255 -1.14 -15.32 21.27
C LEU A 255 -0.30 -16.56 20.85
N HIS A 256 -0.10 -16.79 19.56
CA HIS A 256 0.83 -17.79 19.06
C HIS A 256 2.28 -17.26 19.05
N THR A 257 3.18 -17.99 19.71
CA THR A 257 4.61 -17.67 19.86
C THR A 257 5.42 -17.56 18.56
N LYS A 258 4.81 -17.78 17.40
CA LYS A 258 5.45 -17.74 16.08
C LYS A 258 5.33 -16.39 15.38
N LEU A 259 4.44 -15.50 15.84
CA LEU A 259 4.19 -14.21 15.19
C LEU A 259 4.98 -13.09 15.86
N GLU A 260 5.53 -12.19 15.04
CA GLU A 260 6.24 -11.03 15.55
C GLU A 260 5.28 -9.84 15.72
N PHE A 261 5.53 -9.00 16.72
CA PHE A 261 4.74 -7.78 16.90
C PHE A 261 4.84 -6.80 15.71
N SER A 262 5.94 -6.85 14.96
CA SER A 262 6.12 -6.16 13.68
C SER A 262 5.04 -6.52 12.67
N ASP A 263 4.61 -7.79 12.64
CA ASP A 263 3.59 -8.26 11.71
C ASP A 263 2.24 -7.60 12.00
N LEU A 264 1.88 -7.39 13.28
CA LEU A 264 0.66 -6.66 13.64
C LEU A 264 0.72 -5.19 13.22
N ILE A 265 1.88 -4.55 13.42
CA ILE A 265 2.06 -3.15 13.04
C ILE A 265 1.87 -3.02 11.52
N ASP A 266 2.53 -3.87 10.73
CA ASP A 266 2.41 -3.83 9.28
C ASP A 266 1.02 -4.26 8.81
N PHE A 267 0.38 -5.23 9.47
CA PHE A 267 -1.02 -5.61 9.23
C PHE A 267 -1.94 -4.41 9.32
N CYS A 268 -1.96 -3.73 10.48
CA CYS A 268 -2.84 -2.59 10.68
C CYS A 268 -2.47 -1.41 9.77
N ARG A 269 -1.17 -1.20 9.48
CA ARG A 269 -0.73 -0.09 8.62
C ARG A 269 -1.27 -0.27 7.23
N TYR A 270 -0.99 -1.41 6.61
CA TYR A 270 -1.27 -1.59 5.20
C TYR A 270 -2.76 -1.82 4.92
N PHE A 271 -3.51 -2.50 5.80
CA PHE A 271 -4.97 -2.53 5.67
C PHE A 271 -5.60 -1.14 5.87
N GLY A 272 -5.20 -0.41 6.91
CA GLY A 272 -5.66 0.97 7.12
C GLY A 272 -5.36 1.87 5.91
N TYR A 273 -4.14 1.80 5.37
CA TYR A 273 -3.73 2.61 4.23
C TYR A 273 -4.49 2.23 2.97
N CYS A 274 -4.68 0.94 2.68
CA CYS A 274 -5.47 0.49 1.54
C CYS A 274 -6.91 1.02 1.62
N LEU A 275 -7.58 0.92 2.76
CA LEU A 275 -8.97 1.37 2.90
C LEU A 275 -9.11 2.89 2.70
N VAL A 276 -8.18 3.70 3.23
CA VAL A 276 -8.17 5.14 2.99
C VAL A 276 -7.85 5.45 1.52
N THR A 277 -6.92 4.72 0.92
CA THR A 277 -6.55 4.86 -0.50
C THR A 277 -7.74 4.53 -1.40
N TYR A 278 -8.50 3.49 -1.09
CA TYR A 278 -9.74 3.13 -1.79
C TYR A 278 -10.78 4.26 -1.71
N VAL A 279 -11.00 4.82 -0.53
CA VAL A 279 -11.91 5.97 -0.37
C VAL A 279 -11.39 7.18 -1.14
N ALA A 280 -10.08 7.43 -1.15
CA ALA A 280 -9.46 8.50 -1.89
C ALA A 280 -9.55 8.34 -3.41
N SER A 281 -9.62 7.12 -3.95
CA SER A 281 -9.78 6.85 -5.40
C SER A 281 -11.24 6.70 -5.85
N SER A 282 -12.17 6.37 -4.95
CA SER A 282 -13.59 6.14 -5.26
C SER A 282 -14.34 7.42 -5.68
N PRO A 283 -15.49 7.37 -6.37
CA PRO A 283 -16.23 8.61 -6.71
C PRO A 283 -16.75 9.39 -5.49
N SER A 284 -17.07 8.68 -4.40
CA SER A 284 -17.65 9.23 -3.18
C SER A 284 -16.96 8.69 -1.92
N ILE A 285 -17.20 9.36 -0.79
CA ILE A 285 -16.70 8.95 0.52
C ILE A 285 -17.65 7.92 1.14
N ASP A 286 -17.23 6.67 1.19
CA ASP A 286 -17.95 5.61 1.90
C ASP A 286 -17.64 5.64 3.40
N GLN A 287 -18.64 6.01 4.21
CA GLN A 287 -18.52 6.08 5.67
C GLN A 287 -18.19 4.73 6.31
N LYS A 288 -18.71 3.61 5.79
CA LYS A 288 -18.45 2.28 6.35
C LYS A 288 -16.99 1.89 6.15
N VAL A 289 -16.43 2.17 4.97
CA VAL A 289 -15.01 1.92 4.69
C VAL A 289 -14.12 2.82 5.56
N CYS A 290 -14.44 4.10 5.69
CA CYS A 290 -13.68 4.99 6.57
C CYS A 290 -13.71 4.56 8.04
N ASN A 291 -14.86 4.06 8.53
CA ASN A 291 -14.97 3.54 9.90
C ASN A 291 -14.11 2.28 10.09
N ARG A 292 -14.08 1.36 9.11
CA ARG A 292 -13.18 0.20 9.14
C ARG A 292 -11.71 0.62 9.14
N ALA A 293 -11.33 1.57 8.28
CA ALA A 293 -9.97 2.12 8.25
C ALA A 293 -9.56 2.71 9.60
N ASP A 294 -10.49 3.37 10.29
CA ASP A 294 -10.26 3.98 11.60
C ASP A 294 -9.91 2.95 12.67
N VAL A 295 -10.53 1.77 12.64
CA VAL A 295 -10.22 0.69 13.60
C VAL A 295 -8.74 0.30 13.50
N PHE A 296 -8.23 0.09 12.29
CA PHE A 296 -6.81 -0.22 12.08
C PHE A 296 -5.88 0.92 12.49
N LEU A 297 -6.18 2.15 12.07
CA LEU A 297 -5.31 3.31 12.31
C LEU A 297 -5.31 3.73 13.78
N SER A 298 -6.46 3.74 14.45
CA SER A 298 -6.57 4.06 15.87
C SER A 298 -5.90 3.00 16.74
N THR A 299 -5.99 1.71 16.36
CA THR A 299 -5.28 0.63 17.06
C THR A 299 -3.78 0.87 17.03
N LEU A 300 -3.21 1.21 15.86
CA LEU A 300 -1.79 1.57 15.75
C LEU A 300 -1.42 2.78 16.61
N LEU A 301 -2.20 3.85 16.53
CA LEU A 301 -1.89 5.07 17.27
C LEU A 301 -2.06 4.91 18.79
N GLY A 302 -2.83 3.91 19.23
CA GLY A 302 -2.93 3.50 20.62
C GLY A 302 -1.68 2.79 21.16
N LEU A 303 -0.83 2.24 20.28
CA LEU A 303 0.34 1.48 20.70
C LEU A 303 1.40 2.38 21.39
N PRO A 304 1.93 1.97 22.57
CA PRO A 304 2.90 2.78 23.32
C PRO A 304 4.14 3.16 22.50
N ASN A 305 4.66 2.25 21.68
CA ASN A 305 5.84 2.45 20.83
C ASN A 305 5.60 3.44 19.68
N LEU A 306 4.35 3.73 19.31
CA LEU A 306 3.98 4.67 18.23
C LEU A 306 3.53 6.05 18.75
N ARG A 307 3.62 6.29 20.06
CA ARG A 307 3.33 7.58 20.69
C ARG A 307 4.21 8.69 20.11
N LEU A 308 3.60 9.86 19.89
CA LEU A 308 4.26 11.03 19.30
C LEU A 308 5.53 11.48 20.05
N SER A 309 5.58 11.29 21.37
CA SER A 309 6.75 11.60 22.20
C SER A 309 8.01 10.86 21.76
N HIS A 310 7.88 9.64 21.24
CA HIS A 310 9.03 8.85 20.76
C HIS A 310 9.55 9.33 19.41
N TYR A 311 8.81 10.20 18.71
CA TYR A 311 9.13 10.71 17.39
C TYR A 311 9.30 12.24 17.40
N ALA A 312 9.36 12.86 18.58
CA ALA A 312 9.48 14.30 18.72
C ALA A 312 10.73 14.82 17.98
N VAL A 313 10.50 15.62 16.94
CA VAL A 313 11.56 16.35 16.23
C VAL A 313 11.82 17.61 17.05
N MET A 314 12.81 17.56 17.94
CA MET A 314 13.22 18.71 18.75
C MET A 314 13.85 19.78 17.85
N PRO A 315 13.18 20.92 17.60
CA PRO A 315 13.81 22.05 16.93
C PRO A 315 14.58 22.81 18.01
N ASN A 316 15.91 22.71 18.03
CA ASN A 316 16.80 23.50 18.89
C ASN A 316 16.61 23.35 20.42
N SER A 317 16.67 22.14 20.99
CA SER A 317 16.90 22.03 22.44
C SER A 317 18.39 22.12 22.77
N LEU A 318 18.82 23.30 23.23
CA LEU A 318 20.08 23.50 23.97
C LEU A 318 19.97 23.04 25.44
N VAL A 319 18.90 22.32 25.81
CA VAL A 319 18.72 21.76 27.15
C VAL A 319 19.10 20.29 27.10
N PRO A 320 20.05 19.81 27.94
CA PRO A 320 20.36 18.40 28.05
C PRO A 320 19.10 17.68 28.55
N GLU A 321 18.62 16.69 27.81
CA GLU A 321 17.53 15.86 28.30
C GLU A 321 17.92 15.20 29.64
N PRO A 322 17.00 15.11 30.61
CA PRO A 322 17.21 14.26 31.76
C PRO A 322 17.36 12.82 31.25
N SER A 323 18.49 12.22 31.60
CA SER A 323 18.83 10.82 31.37
C SER A 323 17.70 9.90 31.88
N VAL A 324 16.83 9.47 30.99
CA VAL A 324 15.92 8.36 31.22
C VAL A 324 16.28 7.28 30.21
N SER A 325 16.74 6.17 30.77
CA SER A 325 16.85 4.80 30.23
C SER A 325 16.46 4.59 28.77
N ASP A 326 17.36 3.94 28.02
CA ASP A 326 17.23 3.40 26.65
C ASP A 326 15.98 3.82 25.86
N PRO A 327 16.13 4.54 24.73
CA PRO A 327 14.98 4.95 23.92
C PRO A 327 14.15 3.71 23.56
N PRO A 328 12.83 3.73 23.79
CA PRO A 328 11.98 2.58 23.53
C PRO A 328 12.15 2.13 22.08
N LYS A 329 12.19 0.82 21.87
CA LYS A 329 12.40 0.20 20.54
C LYS A 329 11.40 0.78 19.55
N ARG A 330 11.88 1.61 18.61
CA ARG A 330 11.06 2.14 17.52
C ARG A 330 10.85 1.03 16.49
N TYR A 331 9.61 0.60 16.31
CA TYR A 331 9.25 -0.45 15.36
C TYR A 331 9.08 0.07 13.93
N ILE A 332 8.82 1.38 13.77
CA ILE A 332 8.76 2.05 12.47
C ILE A 332 9.64 3.31 12.47
N SER A 333 10.14 3.67 11.29
CA SER A 333 10.92 4.87 11.06
C SER A 333 10.08 6.15 11.17
N VAL A 334 10.74 7.32 11.28
CA VAL A 334 10.06 8.63 11.29
C VAL A 334 9.22 8.83 10.02
N ARG A 335 9.76 8.45 8.84
CA ARG A 335 9.05 8.54 7.56
C ARG A 335 7.76 7.73 7.55
N GLU A 336 7.80 6.52 8.10
CA GLU A 336 6.62 5.65 8.20
C GLU A 336 5.62 6.19 9.22
N ARG A 337 6.09 6.88 10.27
CA ARG A 337 5.23 7.55 11.24
C ARG A 337 4.55 8.81 10.66
N GLU A 338 5.25 9.58 9.81
CA GLU A 338 4.67 10.69 9.04
C GLU A 338 3.56 10.20 8.10
N GLU A 339 3.80 9.09 7.42
CA GLU A 339 2.81 8.42 6.58
C GLU A 339 1.58 8.00 7.39
N LEU A 340 1.77 7.37 8.56
CA LEU A 340 0.68 7.01 9.46
C LEU A 340 -0.16 8.24 9.86
N SER A 341 0.49 9.34 10.22
CA SER A 341 -0.20 10.60 10.53
C SER A 341 -1.01 11.11 9.34
N LEU A 342 -0.43 11.10 8.13
CA LEU A 342 -1.13 11.55 6.93
C LEU A 342 -2.41 10.75 6.69
N PHE A 343 -2.31 9.42 6.71
CA PHE A 343 -3.45 8.53 6.51
C PHE A 343 -4.52 8.69 7.58
N TYR A 344 -4.13 8.82 8.84
CA TYR A 344 -5.07 9.08 9.94
C TYR A 344 -5.77 10.43 9.82
N ILE A 345 -5.05 11.50 9.47
CA ILE A 345 -5.63 12.84 9.28
C ILE A 345 -6.64 12.82 8.13
N VAL A 346 -6.28 12.26 6.98
CA VAL A 346 -7.17 12.14 5.83
C VAL A 346 -8.42 11.33 6.18
N ASN A 347 -8.26 10.16 6.81
CA ASN A 347 -9.40 9.33 7.22
C ASN A 347 -10.31 10.05 8.23
N SER A 348 -9.72 10.72 9.22
CA SER A 348 -10.45 11.48 10.24
C SER A 348 -11.34 12.54 9.60
N ILE A 349 -10.85 13.23 8.57
CA ILE A 349 -11.62 14.24 7.84
C ILE A 349 -12.71 13.57 7.00
N PHE A 350 -12.39 12.50 6.25
CA PHE A 350 -13.39 11.75 5.49
C PHE A 350 -14.54 11.23 6.36
N ARG A 351 -14.28 10.89 7.62
CA ARG A 351 -15.32 10.46 8.59
C ARG A 351 -16.22 11.58 9.10
N MET A 352 -15.86 12.86 8.90
CA MET A 352 -16.65 13.97 9.45
C MET A 352 -18.06 14.01 8.85
N THR A 353 -19.05 14.21 9.71
CA THR A 353 -20.47 14.31 9.38
C THR A 353 -21.09 15.62 9.85
N PHE A 354 -20.36 16.41 10.62
CA PHE A 354 -20.77 17.70 11.18
C PHE A 354 -19.66 18.75 11.03
N LEU A 355 -20.06 19.99 10.73
CA LEU A 355 -19.15 21.12 10.60
C LEU A 355 -18.37 21.40 11.91
N THR A 356 -18.96 21.14 13.07
CA THR A 356 -18.31 21.32 14.38
C THR A 356 -17.06 20.46 14.53
N GLN A 357 -16.95 19.34 13.81
CA GLN A 357 -15.75 18.48 13.83
C GLN A 357 -14.55 19.13 13.13
N PHE A 358 -14.79 20.06 12.20
CA PHE A 358 -13.72 20.88 11.59
C PHE A 358 -13.25 21.99 12.54
N VAL A 359 -14.17 22.60 13.29
CA VAL A 359 -13.88 23.72 14.20
C VAL A 359 -13.26 23.25 15.52
N SER A 360 -13.69 22.10 16.02
CA SER A 360 -13.26 21.54 17.30
C SER A 360 -12.89 20.05 17.16
N PRO A 361 -11.81 19.73 16.44
CA PRO A 361 -11.38 18.35 16.25
C PRO A 361 -10.81 17.72 17.54
N SER A 362 -10.73 16.38 17.54
CA SER A 362 -10.23 15.61 18.70
C SER A 362 -8.78 15.98 19.06
N HIS A 363 -8.39 15.72 20.32
CA HIS A 363 -7.02 15.97 20.78
C HIS A 363 -5.99 15.16 19.99
N GLN A 364 -6.29 13.88 19.73
CA GLN A 364 -5.43 12.99 18.94
C GLN A 364 -5.22 13.53 17.51
N PHE A 365 -6.29 13.94 16.83
CA PHE A 365 -6.20 14.57 15.50
C PHE A 365 -5.30 15.80 15.50
N ARG A 366 -5.48 16.70 16.47
CA ARG A 366 -4.63 17.90 16.59
C ARG A 366 -3.17 17.53 16.87
N GLY A 367 -2.93 16.51 17.68
CA GLY A 367 -1.58 15.98 17.96
C GLY A 367 -0.89 15.50 16.69
N GLU A 368 -1.58 14.70 15.88
CA GLU A 368 -1.07 14.20 14.61
C GLU A 368 -0.79 15.32 13.61
N CYS A 369 -1.70 16.31 13.49
CA CYS A 369 -1.48 17.48 12.63
C CYS A 369 -0.24 18.29 13.06
N LYS A 370 -0.06 18.50 14.38
CA LYS A 370 1.12 19.22 14.91
C LYS A 370 2.42 18.45 14.64
N PHE A 371 2.41 17.14 14.86
CA PHE A 371 3.56 16.28 14.59
C PHE A 371 3.95 16.30 13.12
N LEU A 372 3.01 16.04 12.21
CA LEU A 372 3.28 16.01 10.77
C LEU A 372 3.81 17.37 10.28
N LEU A 373 3.23 18.46 10.77
CA LEU A 373 3.67 19.82 10.44
C LEU A 373 5.07 20.13 10.97
N ALA A 374 5.41 19.71 12.19
CA ALA A 374 6.75 19.90 12.75
C ALA A 374 7.80 19.06 12.02
N SER A 375 7.50 17.78 11.78
CA SER A 375 8.42 16.83 11.14
C SER A 375 8.76 17.26 9.71
N LEU A 376 7.73 17.58 8.91
CA LEU A 376 7.93 18.03 7.54
C LEU A 376 8.67 19.37 7.47
N ARG A 377 8.38 20.33 8.36
CA ARG A 377 9.11 21.62 8.40
C ARG A 377 10.59 21.41 8.68
N SER A 378 10.93 20.58 9.65
CA SER A 378 12.33 20.29 9.97
C SER A 378 13.08 19.71 8.78
N LYS A 379 12.45 18.77 8.06
CA LYS A 379 13.03 18.13 6.87
C LYS A 379 13.20 19.11 5.71
N VAL A 380 12.17 19.91 5.49
CA VAL A 380 12.15 20.97 4.47
C VAL A 380 13.23 22.02 4.74
N SER A 381 13.46 22.40 6.00
CA SER A 381 14.56 23.28 6.41
C SER A 381 15.93 22.62 6.20
N SER A 382 16.11 21.36 6.59
CA SER A 382 17.38 20.66 6.36
C SER A 382 17.69 20.47 4.89
N ASP A 383 16.69 20.18 4.06
CA ASP A 383 16.87 20.02 2.61
C ASP A 383 17.33 21.34 1.97
N LEU A 384 16.81 22.48 2.45
CA LEU A 384 17.26 23.81 2.01
C LEU A 384 18.70 24.12 2.45
N ASP A 385 19.04 23.82 3.71
CA ASP A 385 20.38 24.08 4.24
C ASP A 385 21.43 23.26 3.47
N VAL A 386 21.15 22.00 3.15
CA VAL A 386 22.00 21.16 2.29
C VAL A 386 22.10 21.74 0.87
N SER A 387 20.98 22.17 0.29
CA SER A 387 20.96 22.78 -1.05
C SER A 387 21.72 24.10 -1.13
N ALA A 388 21.70 24.89 -0.04
CA ALA A 388 22.41 26.15 0.07
C ALA A 388 23.92 25.97 0.39
N SER A 389 24.29 24.84 0.99
CA SER A 389 25.66 24.54 1.43
C SER A 389 26.51 23.85 0.37
N ALA A 390 25.96 23.47 -0.78
CA ALA A 390 26.72 22.89 -1.89
C ALA A 390 27.66 23.95 -2.51
N PRO A 391 28.99 23.83 -2.36
CA PRO A 391 29.93 24.88 -2.74
C PRO A 391 30.39 24.67 -4.18
N GLN A 392 29.49 24.76 -5.16
CA GLN A 392 29.90 24.90 -6.56
C GLN A 392 29.04 25.93 -7.30
N SER A 393 29.64 27.13 -7.41
CA SER A 393 29.48 28.12 -8.48
C SER A 393 28.16 28.91 -8.62
N ARG A 394 28.20 30.10 -7.99
CA ARG A 394 27.92 31.42 -8.61
C ARG A 394 27.27 31.40 -10.00
N SER A 395 25.95 31.59 -10.03
CA SER A 395 25.24 32.56 -10.87
C SER A 395 23.80 32.63 -10.39
N ALA A 396 23.34 33.83 -10.03
CA ALA A 396 21.94 34.05 -9.69
C ALA A 396 21.05 33.82 -10.92
N SER A 397 19.87 33.24 -10.65
CA SER A 397 18.69 33.21 -11.53
C SER A 397 18.73 32.21 -12.70
N ILE A 398 17.80 31.25 -12.67
CA ILE A 398 17.41 30.31 -13.74
C ILE A 398 18.31 29.06 -13.93
N ALA A 399 18.76 28.41 -12.84
CA ALA A 399 19.39 27.08 -12.97
C ALA A 399 19.34 26.24 -11.69
N SER A 400 18.21 25.57 -11.42
CA SER A 400 18.14 24.42 -10.50
C SER A 400 16.87 23.59 -10.75
N LEU A 401 16.59 23.30 -12.01
CA LEU A 401 15.54 22.39 -12.46
C LEU A 401 16.08 21.17 -13.26
N PRO A 402 17.19 21.25 -14.04
CA PRO A 402 17.51 20.14 -14.94
C PRO A 402 18.23 18.97 -14.24
N VAL A 403 18.81 19.13 -13.03
CA VAL A 403 19.56 18.03 -12.39
C VAL A 403 18.62 16.98 -11.77
N PHE A 404 17.48 17.39 -11.21
CA PHE A 404 16.47 16.43 -10.72
C PHE A 404 15.65 15.80 -11.85
N GLU A 405 15.37 16.54 -12.93
CA GLU A 405 14.65 16.01 -14.11
C GLU A 405 15.54 15.08 -14.97
N LEU A 406 16.85 15.34 -15.09
CA LEU A 406 17.77 14.38 -15.73
C LEU A 406 17.99 13.12 -14.87
N GLN A 407 17.92 13.21 -13.54
CA GLN A 407 18.03 12.03 -12.65
C GLN A 407 16.74 11.19 -12.61
N ALA A 408 15.59 11.80 -12.90
CA ALA A 408 14.31 11.09 -13.00
C ALA A 408 14.15 10.30 -14.32
N SER A 409 14.90 10.64 -15.38
CA SER A 409 14.77 9.98 -16.69
C SER A 409 15.66 8.75 -16.88
N SER A 410 16.56 8.45 -15.94
CA SER A 410 17.45 7.29 -15.98
C SER A 410 17.22 6.27 -14.86
N THR A 411 16.27 6.53 -13.96
CA THR A 411 15.97 5.70 -12.81
C THR A 411 14.81 4.74 -13.12
N ILE A 412 14.96 3.48 -12.69
CA ILE A 412 13.90 2.48 -12.75
C ILE A 412 12.66 3.09 -12.05
N PRO A 413 11.48 3.17 -12.71
CA PRO A 413 10.28 3.77 -12.12
C PRO A 413 10.01 3.14 -10.75
N THR A 414 10.16 3.90 -9.68
CA THR A 414 9.99 3.36 -8.33
C THR A 414 8.49 3.24 -8.04
N ARG A 415 8.00 2.02 -7.79
CA ARG A 415 6.59 1.72 -7.46
C ARG A 415 5.97 2.61 -6.38
N LYS A 416 6.79 3.18 -5.48
CA LYS A 416 6.37 4.14 -4.45
C LYS A 416 5.62 5.35 -5.00
N SER A 417 5.84 5.71 -6.26
CA SER A 417 5.17 6.84 -6.90
C SER A 417 3.66 6.67 -7.05
N LYS A 418 3.13 5.44 -6.90
CA LYS A 418 1.70 5.10 -6.96
C LYS A 418 0.93 5.32 -5.66
N THR A 419 1.63 5.45 -4.54
CA THR A 419 1.01 5.58 -3.21
C THR A 419 0.63 7.04 -2.91
N MET A 420 -0.44 7.28 -2.16
CA MET A 420 -0.82 8.64 -1.75
C MET A 420 0.28 9.34 -0.93
N SER A 421 1.12 8.57 -0.21
CA SER A 421 2.24 9.11 0.56
C SER A 421 3.43 9.56 -0.30
N SER A 422 3.41 9.33 -1.63
CA SER A 422 4.45 9.81 -2.53
C SER A 422 4.61 11.33 -2.52
N ILE A 423 3.56 12.08 -2.16
CA ILE A 423 3.65 13.53 -1.93
C ILE A 423 4.63 13.89 -0.79
N LEU A 424 4.79 13.02 0.22
CA LEU A 424 5.74 13.22 1.32
C LEU A 424 7.17 12.83 0.92
N THR A 425 7.32 11.93 -0.03
CA THR A 425 8.60 11.27 -0.29
C THR A 425 9.26 11.76 -1.57
N GLU A 426 8.47 11.87 -2.63
CA GLU A 426 8.87 12.30 -3.99
C GLU A 426 8.38 13.73 -4.28
N GLY A 427 7.61 14.32 -3.36
CA GLY A 427 7.17 15.71 -3.47
C GLY A 427 8.35 16.69 -3.48
N THR A 428 8.31 17.67 -4.38
CA THR A 428 9.25 18.79 -4.34
C THR A 428 9.09 19.58 -3.03
N TYR A 429 10.11 20.32 -2.64
CA TYR A 429 10.03 21.25 -1.50
C TYR A 429 8.78 22.15 -1.59
N LYS A 430 8.48 22.69 -2.78
CA LYS A 430 7.31 23.56 -3.01
C LYS A 430 6.00 22.79 -2.88
N GLU A 431 5.92 21.57 -3.39
CA GLU A 431 4.74 20.69 -3.21
C GLU A 431 4.49 20.39 -1.73
N LYS A 432 5.53 20.02 -0.98
CA LYS A 432 5.42 19.72 0.46
C LYS A 432 4.96 20.93 1.27
N ILE A 433 5.46 22.14 0.97
CA ILE A 433 5.04 23.35 1.68
C ILE A 433 3.63 23.80 1.27
N ASN A 434 3.43 24.02 -0.02
CA ASN A 434 2.25 24.73 -0.50
C ASN A 434 1.03 23.82 -0.64
N ILE A 435 1.22 22.50 -0.68
CA ILE A 435 0.12 21.53 -0.74
C ILE A 435 -0.07 20.89 0.65
N VAL A 436 0.92 20.14 1.15
CA VAL A 436 0.75 19.36 2.39
C VAL A 436 0.74 20.25 3.64
N LEU A 437 1.77 21.08 3.85
CA LEU A 437 1.87 21.90 5.06
C LEU A 437 0.78 22.98 5.10
N ALA A 438 0.45 23.62 3.98
CA ALA A 438 -0.65 24.57 3.90
C ALA A 438 -1.99 23.92 4.31
N PHE A 439 -2.26 22.71 3.80
CA PHE A 439 -3.44 21.93 4.13
C PHE A 439 -3.50 21.57 5.63
N VAL A 440 -2.44 21.00 6.20
CA VAL A 440 -2.41 20.59 7.61
C VAL A 440 -2.45 21.78 8.56
N ARG A 441 -1.81 22.90 8.19
CA ARG A 441 -1.74 24.12 9.02
C ARG A 441 -3.11 24.70 9.34
N TYR A 442 -4.07 24.61 8.42
CA TYR A 442 -5.45 25.06 8.63
C TYR A 442 -6.06 24.43 9.89
N PHE A 443 -5.86 23.13 10.09
CA PHE A 443 -6.43 22.38 11.21
C PHE A 443 -5.71 22.61 12.54
N VAL A 444 -4.46 23.08 12.52
CA VAL A 444 -3.68 23.39 13.73
C VAL A 444 -4.03 24.77 14.27
N ILE A 445 -4.18 25.77 13.39
CA ILE A 445 -4.41 27.17 13.79
C ILE A 445 -5.83 27.38 14.30
N ASN A 446 -6.84 26.81 13.64
CA ASN A 446 -8.25 26.97 14.03
C ASN A 446 -8.65 26.18 15.28
N GLY A 447 -7.85 25.20 15.71
CA GLY A 447 -8.11 24.38 16.89
C GLY A 447 -7.59 24.95 18.22
N ALA A 448 -6.91 26.10 18.21
CA ALA A 448 -6.54 26.87 19.38
C ALA A 448 -7.42 28.12 19.38
N GLY A 449 -8.27 28.32 20.38
CA GLY A 449 -9.27 29.41 20.46
C GLY A 449 -8.70 30.84 20.56
N ASN A 450 -7.69 31.16 19.76
CA ASN A 450 -7.06 32.47 19.66
C ASN A 450 -7.59 33.19 18.42
N ASN A 451 -8.24 34.33 18.67
CA ASN A 451 -8.68 35.36 17.72
C ASN A 451 -7.89 35.35 16.40
N THR A 452 -8.48 34.80 15.36
CA THR A 452 -7.87 34.70 14.04
C THR A 452 -7.99 36.02 13.26
N ARG A 453 -6.89 36.39 12.61
CA ARG A 453 -6.83 37.46 11.60
C ARG A 453 -7.49 36.97 10.31
N ALA A 454 -7.84 37.90 9.41
CA ALA A 454 -8.32 37.58 8.07
C ALA A 454 -7.29 36.67 7.34
N GLY A 455 -7.71 35.48 6.90
CA GLY A 455 -6.86 34.47 6.25
C GLY A 455 -6.92 33.05 6.86
N ASP A 456 -7.58 32.88 8.01
CA ASP A 456 -7.66 31.59 8.72
C ASP A 456 -9.07 30.95 8.68
N SER A 457 -9.98 31.39 7.82
CA SER A 457 -11.37 30.88 7.80
C SER A 457 -11.55 29.64 6.92
N LEU A 458 -12.59 28.82 7.19
CA LEU A 458 -12.98 27.71 6.31
C LEU A 458 -13.23 28.17 4.87
N VAL A 459 -13.70 29.41 4.73
CA VAL A 459 -13.93 30.04 3.42
C VAL A 459 -12.61 30.22 2.69
N ASP A 460 -11.56 30.72 3.35
CA ASP A 460 -10.23 30.89 2.77
C ASP A 460 -9.63 29.54 2.36
N PHE A 461 -9.76 28.51 3.20
CA PHE A 461 -9.33 27.14 2.88
C PHE A 461 -9.99 26.61 1.60
N VAL A 462 -11.32 26.71 1.53
CA VAL A 462 -12.08 26.25 0.36
C VAL A 462 -11.72 27.08 -0.87
N GLN A 463 -11.54 28.40 -0.75
CA GLN A 463 -11.17 29.26 -1.89
C GLN A 463 -9.79 28.90 -2.48
N ILE A 464 -8.79 28.70 -1.61
CA ILE A 464 -7.43 28.34 -2.02
C ILE A 464 -7.43 27.02 -2.81
N PHE A 465 -8.11 26.00 -2.30
CA PHE A 465 -8.03 24.66 -2.90
C PHE A 465 -9.11 24.41 -3.97
N SER A 466 -10.30 24.99 -3.87
CA SER A 466 -11.35 24.80 -4.88
C SER A 466 -10.97 25.40 -6.23
N SER A 467 -10.26 26.54 -6.23
CA SER A 467 -9.77 27.19 -7.46
C SER A 467 -8.60 26.41 -8.10
N ALA A 468 -7.76 25.79 -7.27
CA ALA A 468 -6.62 25.01 -7.73
C ALA A 468 -7.00 23.61 -8.25
N LEU A 469 -8.13 23.06 -7.79
CA LEU A 469 -8.56 21.66 -8.04
C LEU A 469 -9.69 21.52 -9.08
N ALA A 470 -10.16 22.62 -9.68
CA ALA A 470 -11.23 22.59 -10.68
C ALA A 470 -10.77 21.94 -12.00
N PRO A 471 -11.55 21.00 -12.58
CA PRO A 471 -11.22 20.38 -13.86
C PRO A 471 -11.51 21.33 -15.03
N GLY A 472 -10.47 21.72 -15.77
CA GLY A 472 -10.60 22.44 -17.04
C GLY A 472 -10.81 23.96 -16.91
N GLU A 473 -10.19 24.67 -17.85
CA GLU A 473 -10.28 26.11 -18.14
C GLU A 473 -9.45 27.12 -17.33
N ASN A 474 -8.86 28.02 -18.14
CA ASN A 474 -8.17 29.24 -17.77
C ASN A 474 -9.18 30.23 -17.18
N LEU A 475 -9.57 30.07 -15.92
CA LEU A 475 -10.20 31.18 -15.21
C LEU A 475 -9.17 32.30 -15.03
N PRO A 476 -9.48 33.55 -15.44
CA PRO A 476 -8.69 34.70 -15.05
C PRO A 476 -9.02 35.01 -13.59
N THR A 477 -8.24 34.47 -12.65
CA THR A 477 -8.41 34.75 -11.22
C THR A 477 -7.43 35.81 -10.75
N MET A 478 -7.97 36.94 -10.31
CA MET A 478 -7.27 38.12 -9.80
C MET A 478 -6.62 37.93 -8.40
N PHE A 479 -6.28 36.69 -7.99
CA PHE A 479 -5.87 36.38 -6.63
C PHE A 479 -4.53 35.65 -6.54
N ALA A 480 -3.80 35.91 -5.45
CA ALA A 480 -2.43 35.50 -5.15
C ALA A 480 -2.21 33.98 -4.91
N HIS A 481 -3.01 33.11 -5.52
CA HIS A 481 -3.01 31.65 -5.27
C HIS A 481 -2.61 30.79 -6.48
N ASP A 482 -2.06 31.40 -7.53
CA ASP A 482 -1.57 30.72 -8.74
C ASP A 482 -0.54 29.62 -8.47
N ASP A 483 0.22 29.72 -7.36
CA ASP A 483 1.28 28.78 -7.01
C ASP A 483 0.77 27.35 -6.78
N VAL A 484 -0.36 27.17 -6.08
CA VAL A 484 -0.89 25.82 -5.79
C VAL A 484 -1.43 25.16 -7.07
N LYS A 485 -2.19 25.92 -7.85
CA LYS A 485 -2.72 25.47 -9.15
C LYS A 485 -1.59 25.10 -10.10
N TYR A 486 -0.57 25.95 -10.21
CA TYR A 486 0.61 25.70 -11.04
C TYR A 486 1.38 24.45 -10.60
N LEU A 487 1.57 24.25 -9.28
CA LEU A 487 2.24 23.05 -8.76
C LEU A 487 1.46 21.79 -9.12
N ILE A 488 0.14 21.78 -8.94
CA ILE A 488 -0.71 20.63 -9.26
C ILE A 488 -0.68 20.32 -10.76
N GLN A 489 -0.76 21.33 -11.62
CA GLN A 489 -0.72 21.16 -13.08
C GLN A 489 0.64 20.62 -13.58
N LYS A 490 1.73 20.86 -12.83
CA LYS A 490 3.06 20.37 -13.16
C LYS A 490 3.35 18.94 -12.70
N ILE A 491 2.49 18.33 -11.88
CA ILE A 491 2.68 16.94 -11.48
C ILE A 491 2.51 16.07 -12.72
N ASN A 492 3.57 15.38 -13.14
CA ASN A 492 3.46 14.40 -14.20
C ASN A 492 2.61 13.20 -13.72
N LYS A 493 1.43 13.05 -14.30
CA LYS A 493 0.47 12.00 -13.92
C LYS A 493 0.99 10.59 -14.21
N SER A 494 1.80 10.40 -15.27
CA SER A 494 2.36 9.09 -15.60
C SER A 494 3.40 8.66 -14.60
N ASP A 495 4.24 9.60 -14.16
CA ASP A 495 5.42 9.28 -13.36
C ASP A 495 5.08 9.26 -11.86
N TYR A 496 4.13 10.11 -11.44
CA TYR A 496 3.74 10.30 -10.03
C TYR A 496 2.22 10.17 -9.78
N PRO A 497 1.58 9.04 -10.15
CA PRO A 497 0.14 8.86 -10.02
C PRO A 497 -0.37 8.98 -8.56
N GLY A 498 0.46 8.62 -7.58
CA GLY A 498 0.13 8.74 -6.15
C GLY A 498 0.05 10.18 -5.64
N LYS A 499 0.81 11.12 -6.23
CA LYS A 499 0.67 12.54 -5.91
C LYS A 499 -0.69 13.06 -6.38
N ILE A 500 -1.14 12.61 -7.56
CA ILE A 500 -2.47 12.92 -8.10
C ILE A 500 -3.55 12.34 -7.18
N LEU A 501 -3.36 11.12 -6.66
CA LEU A 501 -4.29 10.52 -5.72
C LEU A 501 -4.44 11.35 -4.43
N PHE A 502 -3.34 11.92 -3.92
CA PHE A 502 -3.41 12.85 -2.77
C PHE A 502 -4.19 14.12 -3.11
N VAL A 503 -3.97 14.69 -4.30
CA VAL A 503 -4.70 15.85 -4.81
C VAL A 503 -6.20 15.56 -4.93
N GLU A 504 -6.60 14.37 -5.39
CA GLU A 504 -8.00 13.94 -5.43
C GLU A 504 -8.60 13.76 -4.02
N ALA A 505 -7.82 13.23 -3.06
CA ALA A 505 -8.24 13.17 -1.67
C ALA A 505 -8.53 14.58 -1.11
N MET A 506 -7.66 15.55 -1.40
CA MET A 506 -7.87 16.95 -1.00
C MET A 506 -9.11 17.55 -1.66
N ARG A 507 -9.35 17.28 -2.95
CA ARG A 507 -10.56 17.73 -3.65
C ARG A 507 -11.81 17.24 -2.94
N LYS A 508 -11.88 15.95 -2.57
CA LYS A 508 -13.00 15.41 -1.79
C LYS A 508 -13.16 16.07 -0.43
N ILE A 509 -12.06 16.43 0.24
CA ILE A 509 -12.13 17.14 1.53
C ILE A 509 -12.71 18.55 1.34
N VAL A 510 -12.36 19.26 0.27
CA VAL A 510 -12.94 20.57 -0.07
C VAL A 510 -14.44 20.44 -0.34
N LEU A 511 -14.85 19.48 -1.16
CA LEU A 511 -16.26 19.20 -1.44
C LEU A 511 -17.02 18.80 -0.16
N LEU A 512 -16.43 17.95 0.69
CA LEU A 512 -17.02 17.57 1.97
C LEU A 512 -17.21 18.78 2.89
N SER A 513 -16.24 19.69 2.92
CA SER A 513 -16.31 20.93 3.72
C SER A 513 -17.48 21.81 3.29
N GLN A 514 -17.66 21.98 1.96
CA GLN A 514 -18.80 22.69 1.38
C GLN A 514 -20.13 21.99 1.71
N LEU A 515 -20.19 20.66 1.57
CA LEU A 515 -21.37 19.86 1.89
C LEU A 515 -21.77 19.99 3.38
N LEU A 516 -20.79 19.90 4.30
CA LEU A 516 -21.04 20.05 5.73
C LEU A 516 -21.45 21.48 6.10
N PHE A 517 -20.92 22.48 5.41
CA PHE A 517 -21.37 23.86 5.56
C PHE A 517 -22.84 24.01 5.17
N VAL A 518 -23.23 23.53 3.99
CA VAL A 518 -24.64 23.56 3.54
C VAL A 518 -25.53 22.80 4.53
N LYS A 519 -25.13 21.59 4.93
CA LYS A 519 -25.84 20.79 5.95
C LYS A 519 -26.05 21.59 7.23
N HIS A 520 -25.01 22.24 7.72
CA HIS A 520 -25.05 23.03 8.95
C HIS A 520 -26.03 24.20 8.83
N ILE A 521 -25.86 25.06 7.81
CA ILE A 521 -26.72 26.22 7.59
C ILE A 521 -28.19 25.80 7.51
N TYR A 522 -28.51 24.83 6.67
CA TYR A 522 -29.89 24.36 6.53
C TYR A 522 -30.46 23.79 7.84
N SER A 523 -29.64 23.07 8.62
CA SER A 523 -30.07 22.52 9.91
C SER A 523 -30.25 23.58 11.01
N THR A 524 -29.52 24.70 10.98
CA THR A 524 -29.51 25.69 12.06
C THR A 524 -30.30 26.95 11.78
N THR A 525 -30.34 27.42 10.54
CA THR A 525 -30.92 28.73 10.20
C THR A 525 -32.25 28.65 9.46
N GLY A 526 -32.60 27.48 8.90
CA GLY A 526 -33.82 27.30 8.10
C GLY A 526 -33.89 28.17 6.84
N ILE A 527 -32.74 28.66 6.36
CA ILE A 527 -32.64 29.53 5.17
C ILE A 527 -33.15 28.78 3.93
N ARG A 528 -34.04 29.44 3.15
CA ARG A 528 -34.61 28.93 1.89
C ARG A 528 -33.86 29.40 0.63
N CYS A 529 -32.57 29.72 0.75
CA CYS A 529 -31.73 30.08 -0.40
C CYS A 529 -31.26 28.81 -1.10
N GLY A 530 -31.34 28.74 -2.44
CA GLY A 530 -30.87 27.58 -3.20
C GLY A 530 -29.42 27.20 -2.85
N ALA A 531 -29.16 25.91 -2.66
CA ALA A 531 -27.86 25.41 -2.18
C ALA A 531 -26.69 25.81 -3.09
N GLN A 532 -26.88 25.80 -4.41
CA GLN A 532 -25.90 26.29 -5.39
C GLN A 532 -25.53 27.76 -5.13
N THR A 533 -26.54 28.63 -4.98
CA THR A 533 -26.36 30.07 -4.77
C THR A 533 -25.62 30.34 -3.46
N LEU A 534 -25.97 29.59 -2.40
CA LEU A 534 -25.32 29.70 -1.10
C LEU A 534 -23.82 29.37 -1.20
N VAL A 535 -23.48 28.24 -1.84
CA VAL A 535 -22.07 27.83 -2.02
C VAL A 535 -21.30 28.85 -2.86
N GLN A 536 -21.87 29.33 -3.97
CA GLN A 536 -21.24 30.32 -4.84
C GLN A 536 -20.97 31.65 -4.11
N GLN A 537 -21.93 32.13 -3.31
CA GLN A 537 -21.80 33.38 -2.58
C GLN A 537 -20.76 33.31 -1.45
N VAL A 538 -20.75 32.20 -0.70
CA VAL A 538 -19.87 32.04 0.46
C VAL A 538 -18.45 31.70 0.03
N PHE A 539 -18.30 30.71 -0.86
CA PHE A 539 -17.00 30.17 -1.22
C PHE A 539 -16.43 30.72 -2.52
N GLN A 540 -17.16 31.56 -3.26
CA GLN A 540 -16.71 32.13 -4.53
C GLN A 540 -16.21 31.06 -5.53
N THR A 541 -16.88 29.90 -5.52
CA THR A 541 -16.50 28.73 -6.32
C THR A 541 -17.49 28.50 -7.47
N GLN A 542 -17.01 27.90 -8.55
CA GLN A 542 -17.83 27.45 -9.68
C GLN A 542 -18.19 25.96 -9.61
N THR A 543 -17.84 25.28 -8.53
CA THR A 543 -18.17 23.86 -8.36
C THR A 543 -19.69 23.64 -8.41
N PRO A 544 -20.19 22.76 -9.28
CA PRO A 544 -21.60 22.36 -9.29
C PRO A 544 -22.01 21.72 -7.96
N PHE A 545 -23.20 22.04 -7.46
CA PHE A 545 -23.71 21.49 -6.21
C PHE A 545 -23.93 19.98 -6.29
N ASP A 546 -24.19 19.44 -7.49
CA ASP A 546 -24.28 17.99 -7.68
C ASP A 546 -22.96 17.29 -7.35
N ASP A 547 -21.81 17.87 -7.71
CA ASP A 547 -20.49 17.33 -7.34
C ASP A 547 -20.29 17.36 -5.80
N ILE A 548 -20.78 18.43 -5.16
CA ILE A 548 -20.73 18.60 -3.70
C ILE A 548 -21.65 17.59 -3.01
N LEU A 549 -22.84 17.38 -3.55
CA LEU A 549 -23.84 16.44 -3.02
C LEU A 549 -23.36 15.00 -3.13
N ASN A 550 -22.73 14.66 -4.26
CA ASN A 550 -22.26 13.31 -4.57
C ASN A 550 -21.00 12.90 -3.78
N VAL A 551 -20.27 13.85 -3.17
CA VAL A 551 -19.06 13.52 -2.41
C VAL A 551 -19.35 12.62 -1.22
N LYS A 552 -20.52 12.76 -0.58
CA LYS A 552 -20.90 11.95 0.59
C LYS A 552 -22.41 12.02 0.83
N ALA A 553 -23.04 10.87 1.09
CA ALA A 553 -24.47 10.79 1.35
C ALA A 553 -24.86 11.38 2.73
N LEU A 554 -24.93 12.71 2.83
CA LEU A 554 -25.34 13.44 4.04
C LEU A 554 -26.58 14.32 3.86
N ILE A 555 -26.89 14.67 2.62
CA ILE A 555 -28.03 15.49 2.21
C ILE A 555 -28.70 14.80 1.01
N GLN A 556 -30.02 14.92 0.87
CA GLN A 556 -30.77 14.64 -0.37
C GLN A 556 -31.44 15.91 -0.87
N LEU A 557 -31.74 15.96 -2.17
CA LEU A 557 -32.63 16.96 -2.74
C LEU A 557 -34.01 16.32 -2.94
N ASN A 558 -35.07 17.02 -2.53
CA ASN A 558 -36.43 16.62 -2.88
C ASN A 558 -36.77 16.98 -4.33
N ASN A 559 -37.95 16.56 -4.81
CA ASN A 559 -38.43 16.84 -6.17
C ASN A 559 -38.55 18.34 -6.49
N ASP A 560 -38.61 19.20 -5.47
CA ASP A 560 -38.67 20.66 -5.60
C ASP A 560 -37.28 21.32 -5.51
N GLY A 561 -36.19 20.53 -5.47
CA GLY A 561 -34.81 21.02 -5.34
C GLY A 561 -34.44 21.56 -3.95
N GLN A 562 -35.26 21.30 -2.93
CA GLN A 562 -34.97 21.64 -1.54
C GLN A 562 -34.18 20.54 -0.83
N VAL A 563 -33.27 20.96 0.03
CA VAL A 563 -32.41 20.10 0.84
C VAL A 563 -33.23 19.38 1.92
N GLN A 564 -33.25 18.04 1.86
CA GLN A 564 -33.67 17.16 2.94
C GLN A 564 -32.45 16.54 3.63
N LEU A 565 -32.43 16.58 4.96
CA LEU A 565 -31.32 16.04 5.75
C LEU A 565 -31.53 14.54 5.97
N TYR A 566 -30.48 13.72 5.74
CA TYR A 566 -30.50 12.35 6.25
C TYR A 566 -30.47 12.40 7.78
N SER A 567 -31.48 11.83 8.41
CA SER A 567 -31.37 11.35 9.78
C SER A 567 -30.51 10.08 9.75
N LEU A 568 -29.19 10.24 9.71
CA LEU A 568 -28.30 9.13 10.09
C LEU A 568 -28.70 8.75 11.52
N PRO A 569 -28.96 7.46 11.81
CA PRO A 569 -29.14 7.03 13.19
C PRO A 569 -27.90 7.51 13.94
N ARG A 570 -28.10 8.37 14.94
CA ARG A 570 -27.01 8.71 15.85
C ARG A 570 -26.61 7.37 16.48
N PRO A 571 -25.35 6.93 16.37
CA PRO A 571 -24.92 5.76 17.12
C PRO A 571 -25.25 6.06 18.58
N SER A 572 -25.92 5.11 19.24
CA SER A 572 -26.36 5.31 20.61
C SER A 572 -25.13 5.58 21.49
N GLU A 573 -25.30 6.26 22.61
CA GLU A 573 -24.17 6.40 23.55
C GLU A 573 -23.64 5.04 23.97
N GLU A 574 -24.51 4.02 24.05
CA GLU A 574 -24.14 2.63 24.30
C GLU A 574 -23.23 2.08 23.21
N GLU A 575 -23.52 2.26 21.91
CA GLU A 575 -22.64 1.80 20.82
C GLU A 575 -21.27 2.49 20.86
N LYS A 576 -21.23 3.79 21.17
CA LYS A 576 -19.96 4.54 21.29
C LYS A 576 -19.13 4.10 22.49
N ILE A 577 -19.80 3.78 23.60
CA ILE A 577 -19.16 3.26 24.81
C ILE A 577 -18.67 1.84 24.57
N GLU A 578 -19.46 1.00 23.92
CA GLU A 578 -19.11 -0.38 23.59
C GLU A 578 -17.91 -0.44 22.62
N ASP A 579 -17.88 0.40 21.59
CA ASP A 579 -16.72 0.52 20.71
C ASP A 579 -15.47 1.03 21.46
N HIS A 580 -15.62 1.99 22.39
CA HIS A 580 -14.51 2.45 23.24
C HIS A 580 -14.02 1.34 24.18
N LEU A 581 -14.93 0.57 24.78
CA LEU A 581 -14.59 -0.53 25.68
C LEU A 581 -13.88 -1.65 24.92
N ARG A 582 -14.37 -2.04 23.74
CA ARG A 582 -13.66 -3.00 22.88
C ARG A 582 -12.27 -2.50 22.49
N HIS A 583 -12.14 -1.22 22.16
CA HIS A 583 -10.84 -0.64 21.82
C HIS A 583 -9.88 -0.64 23.03
N LEU A 584 -10.37 -0.31 24.22
CA LEU A 584 -9.59 -0.37 25.46
C LEU A 584 -9.19 -1.79 25.84
N GLU A 585 -10.08 -2.78 25.67
CA GLU A 585 -9.75 -4.20 25.88
C GLU A 585 -8.68 -4.68 24.90
N GLN A 586 -8.79 -4.31 23.62
CA GLN A 586 -7.79 -4.65 22.61
C GLN A 586 -6.43 -4.00 22.90
N VAL A 587 -6.41 -2.71 23.27
CA VAL A 587 -5.16 -2.02 23.64
C VAL A 587 -4.54 -2.64 24.88
N ARG A 588 -5.34 -2.97 25.90
CA ARG A 588 -4.86 -3.61 27.13
C ARG A 588 -4.25 -4.99 26.86
N LEU A 589 -4.90 -5.82 26.03
CA LEU A 589 -4.35 -7.12 25.62
C LEU A 589 -3.00 -6.99 24.91
N LEU A 590 -2.81 -5.93 24.13
CA LEU A 590 -1.55 -5.65 23.43
C LEU A 590 -0.49 -5.04 24.36
N GLU A 591 -0.88 -4.23 25.35
CA GLU A 591 0.01 -3.71 26.38
C GLU A 591 0.54 -4.80 27.32
N GLU A 592 -0.27 -5.82 27.65
CA GLU A 592 0.16 -6.98 28.45
C GLU A 592 1.18 -7.87 27.71
N GLN A 593 1.36 -7.68 26.39
CA GLN A 593 2.28 -8.43 25.53
C GLN A 593 3.57 -7.67 25.15
N CYS A 594 3.63 -6.36 25.40
CA CYS A 594 4.79 -5.50 25.15
C CYS A 594 5.62 -5.32 26.42
#